data_AF-A0A928Q5W0-F1
#
_entry.id   AF-A0A928Q5W0-F1
#
_cell.length_a   1.000
_cell.length_b   1.000
_cell.length_c   1.000
_cell.angle_alpha   90.00
_cell.angle_beta   90.00
_cell.angle_gamma   90.00
#
_symmetry.space_group_name_H-M   'P 1'
#
loop_
_entity.id
_entity.type
_entity.pdbx_description
1 polymer ?
#
loop_
_entity_poly.entity_id
_entity_poly.type
_entity_poly.pdbx_seq_one_letter_code
_entity_poly.pdbx_strand_id
1 'polypeptide(L)' 'MLNPDKIIAEVNGTMAMEGMPLTQRDKDRLRECITGETSYDEMIKRLIQKHTVPTAPIKR' A
#
# COMPACT_ATOMS: atom_id res chain seq x y z
N MET A 1 -6.20 20.09 9.16
CA MET A 1 -6.17 19.39 7.86
C MET A 1 -5.05 18.37 7.89
N LEU A 2 -5.30 17.15 7.42
CA LEU A 2 -4.23 16.16 7.19
C LEU A 2 -3.39 16.65 6.00
N ASN A 3 -2.06 16.58 6.10
CA ASN A 3 -1.15 16.81 4.98
C ASN A 3 -0.66 15.43 4.50
N PRO A 4 -1.19 14.90 3.38
CA PRO A 4 -0.82 13.58 2.89
C PRO A 4 0.69 13.42 2.68
N ASP A 5 1.36 14.47 2.18
CA ASP A 5 2.79 14.41 1.88
C ASP A 5 3.63 14.30 3.16
N LYS A 6 3.20 14.97 4.24
CA LYS A 6 3.87 14.86 5.54
C LYS A 6 3.74 13.45 6.11
N ILE A 7 2.54 12.87 6.08
CA ILE A 7 2.28 11.50 6.57
C ILE A 7 3.09 10.50 5.75
N ILE A 8 3.09 10.62 4.42
CA ILE A 8 3.85 9.75 3.53
C ILE A 8 5.36 9.88 3.78
N ALA A 9 5.87 11.09 4.01
CA ALA A 9 7.28 11.31 4.33
C ALA A 9 7.70 10.67 5.65
N GLU A 10 6.86 10.77 6.69
CA GLU A 10 7.10 10.13 7.99
C GLU A 10 7.14 8.60 7.87
N VAL A 11 6.16 8.00 7.18
CA VAL A 11 6.14 6.55 6.94
C VAL A 11 7.35 6.12 6.11
N ASN A 12 7.67 6.85 5.03
CA ASN A 12 8.85 6.56 4.21
C ASN A 12 10.16 6.67 4.99
N GLY A 13 10.27 7.63 5.91
CA GLY A 13 11.44 7.79 6.78
C GLY A 13 11.66 6.55 7.65
N THR A 14 10.61 6.09 8.33
CA THR A 14 10.66 4.85 9.15
C THR A 14 11.02 3.63 8.32
N MET A 15 10.35 3.45 7.17
CA MET A 15 10.60 2.32 6.29
C MET A 15 12.03 2.34 5.69
N ALA A 16 12.55 3.53 5.37
CA ALA A 16 13.92 3.69 4.87
C ALA A 16 14.99 3.42 5.93
N MET A 17 14.73 3.73 7.21
CA MET A 17 15.63 3.38 8.31
C MET A 17 15.80 1.86 8.44
N GLU A 18 14.75 1.09 8.12
CA GLU A 18 14.78 -0.38 8.06
C GLU A 18 15.31 -0.94 6.73
N GLY A 19 15.84 -0.09 5.85
CA GLY A 19 16.36 -0.51 4.53
C GLY A 19 15.28 -0.85 3.51
N MET A 20 14.02 -0.50 3.76
CA MET A 20 12.86 -0.81 2.92
C MET A 20 12.09 0.46 2.48
N PRO A 21 12.72 1.42 1.78
CA PRO A 21 12.04 2.67 1.40
C PRO A 21 10.79 2.42 0.57
N LEU A 22 9.77 3.27 0.71
CA LEU A 22 8.53 3.14 -0.06
C LEU A 22 8.79 3.37 -1.55
N THR A 23 8.23 2.50 -2.38
CA THR A 23 8.22 2.72 -3.83
C THR A 23 7.29 3.87 -4.18
N GLN A 24 7.46 4.46 -5.37
CA GLN A 24 6.55 5.53 -5.82
C GLN A 24 5.09 5.05 -5.84
N ARG A 25 4.86 3.81 -6.28
CA ARG A 25 3.53 3.20 -6.31
C ARG A 25 2.92 3.06 -4.91
N ASP A 26 3.72 2.78 -3.89
CA ASP A 26 3.23 2.69 -2.52
C ASP A 26 2.88 4.08 -1.95
N LYS A 27 3.66 5.10 -2.30
CA LYS A 27 3.36 6.50 -1.95
C LYS A 27 2.05 6.97 -2.59
N ASP A 28 1.81 6.61 -3.85
CA ASP A 28 0.59 6.97 -4.56
C ASP A 28 -0.64 6.30 -3.91
N ARG A 29 -0.55 5.00 -3.58
CA ARG A 29 -1.60 4.27 -2.85
C ARG A 29 -1.90 4.88 -1.48
N LEU A 30 -0.87 5.29 -0.73
CA LEU A 30 -1.07 5.97 0.55
C LEU A 30 -1.79 7.31 0.34
N ARG A 31 -1.46 8.06 -0.71
CA ARG A 31 -2.13 9.33 -1.02
C ARG A 31 -3.61 9.10 -1.35
N GLU A 32 -3.95 8.09 -2.16
CA GLU A 32 -5.34 7.71 -2.46
C GLU A 32 -6.13 7.40 -1.17
N CYS A 33 -5.54 6.64 -0.24
CA CYS A 33 -6.18 6.30 1.03
C CYS A 33 -6.35 7.52 1.96
N ILE A 34 -5.35 8.40 2.07
CA ILE A 34 -5.39 9.55 2.98
C ILE A 34 -6.37 10.62 2.48
N THR A 35 -6.45 10.81 1.16
CA THR A 35 -7.35 11.79 0.52
C THR A 35 -8.80 11.29 0.42
N GLY A 36 -9.03 9.99 0.64
CA GLY A 36 -10.35 9.37 0.58
C GLY A 36 -10.79 8.95 -0.82
N GLU A 37 -9.88 8.95 -1.81
CA GLU A 37 -10.14 8.38 -3.14
C GLU A 37 -10.42 6.87 -3.08
N THR A 38 -9.88 6.18 -2.08
CA THR A 38 -10.20 4.79 -1.74
C THR A 38 -10.21 4.59 -0.23
N SER A 39 -10.95 3.59 0.26
CA SER A 39 -10.83 3.15 1.65
C SER A 39 -9.60 2.25 1.84
N TYR A 40 -9.13 2.18 3.08
CA TYR A 40 -8.05 1.27 3.47
C TYR A 40 -8.43 -0.20 3.20
N ASP A 41 -9.65 -0.61 3.53
CA ASP A 41 -10.13 -1.98 3.32
C ASP A 41 -10.12 -2.39 1.85
N GLU A 42 -10.55 -1.48 0.97
CA GLU A 42 -10.57 -1.72 -0.48
C GLU A 42 -9.13 -1.79 -1.03
N MET A 43 -8.23 -0.92 -0.58
CA MET A 43 -6.82 -0.98 -0.97
C MET A 43 -6.16 -2.29 -0.50
N ILE A 44 -6.39 -2.71 0.74
CA ILE A 44 -5.89 -3.99 1.28
C ILE A 44 -6.40 -5.16 0.43
N LYS A 45 -7.69 -5.19 0.12
CA LYS A 45 -8.30 -6.22 -0.73
C LYS A 45 -7.63 -6.28 -2.10
N ARG A 46 -7.40 -5.13 -2.76
CA ARG A 46 -6.69 -5.06 -4.05
C ARG A 46 -5.26 -5.59 -3.96
N LEU A 47 -4.54 -5.28 -2.88
CA LEU A 47 -3.18 -5.77 -2.66
C LEU A 47 -3.15 -7.29 -2.47
N ILE A 48 -4.07 -7.84 -1.66
CA ILE A 48 -4.19 -9.29 -1.47
C ILE A 48 -4.47 -9.97 -2.81
N GLN A 49 -5.45 -9.48 -3.57
CA GLN A 49 -5.78 -10.05 -4.88
C GLN A 49 -4.60 -10.02 -5.85
N LYS A 50 -3.85 -8.92 -5.90
CA LYS A 50 -2.69 -8.76 -6.80
C LYS A 50 -1.56 -9.74 -6.48
N HIS A 51 -1.35 -10.04 -5.21
CA HIS A 51 -0.21 -10.84 -4.73
C HIS A 51 -0.58 -12.29 -4.39
N THR A 52 -1.86 -12.64 -4.42
CA THR A 52 -2.33 -14.03 -4.31
C THR A 52 -2.20 -14.70 -5.67
N VAL A 53 -1.35 -15.72 -5.76
CA VAL A 53 -1.30 -16.60 -6.94
C VAL A 53 -2.54 -17.51 -6.89
N PRO A 54 -3.34 -17.63 -7.97
CA PRO A 54 -4.40 -18.61 -8.02
C PRO A 54 -3.79 -20.01 -7.90
N THR A 55 -3.99 -20.67 -6.76
CA THR A 55 -3.59 -22.07 -6.61
C THR A 55 -4.45 -22.88 -7.57
N ALA A 56 -3.85 -23.35 -8.67
CA ALA A 56 -4.51 -24.30 -9.55
C ALA A 56 -4.93 -25.53 -8.73
N PRO A 57 -6.15 -26.08 -8.90
CA PRO A 57 -6.56 -27.26 -8.17
C PRO A 57 -5.60 -28.41 -8.48
N ILE A 58 -5.04 -29.01 -7.43
CA ILE A 58 -4.28 -30.27 -7.54
C ILE A 58 -5.28 -31.32 -8.04
N LYS A 59 -5.19 -31.71 -9.30
CA LYS A 59 -5.92 -32.87 -9.84
C LYS A 59 -5.41 -34.10 -9.07
N ARG A 60 -6.21 -34.60 -8.15
CA ARG A 60 -6.09 -35.97 -7.61
C ARG A 60 -6.77 -36.95 -8.55
#